data_AF-A0A914ZU64-F1
#
_entry.id   AF-A0A914ZU64-F1
#
_cell.length_a   1.000
_cell.length_b   1.000
_cell.length_c   1.000
_cell.angle_alpha   90.00
_cell.angle_beta   90.00
_cell.angle_gamma   90.00
#
_symmetry.space_group_name_H-M   'P 1'
#
loop_
_entity.id
_entity.type
_entity.pdbx_description
1 polymer ?
#
loop_
_entity_poly.entity_id
_entity_poly.type
_entity_poly.pdbx_seq_one_letter_code
_entity_poly.pdbx_strand_id
1 'polypeptide(L)'
;MHSSGYLWGLDDSGCPRRLNASSDPQGDDYLDWINEAIFDGDHRPIRIQKIVATREHVMALDKHGYCYLYVCTSHTAIRFIVSTFENQRWYPGIGWSARTLPTDRSSFSDESGFLTQPRESFKLPSDGWKWEQPWMIDLNEQLYDKEGWQYSFNFEVNAHFRNAPTMTSFVRRRRWLRSRRYTALCRWIQVNVACSSQLFVDMCAGGFDVDADSSSELYSLFALSRDGDLYWRKGIRKNSPEGTEWQLIEPIPDDSGGITLSFVFVCCLIESAEKAES
;
A
#
# COMPACT_ATOMS: atom_id res chain seq x y z
N MET A 1 -5.88 19.28 -24.96
CA MET A 1 -6.15 18.87 -23.56
C MET A 1 -5.25 19.72 -22.70
N HIS A 2 -5.78 20.70 -21.97
CA HIS A 2 -4.98 21.46 -21.02
C HIS A 2 -4.60 20.52 -19.87
N SER A 3 -3.32 20.19 -19.71
CA SER A 3 -2.86 19.47 -18.52
C SER A 3 -2.97 20.44 -17.33
N SER A 4 -4.01 20.29 -16.52
CA SER A 4 -4.10 21.00 -15.25
C SER A 4 -3.12 20.34 -14.27
N GLY A 5 -2.04 21.03 -13.95
CA GLY A 5 -1.11 20.65 -12.89
C GLY A 5 -1.48 21.34 -11.59
N TYR A 6 -0.83 20.93 -10.50
CA TYR A 6 -0.93 21.64 -9.24
C TYR A 6 0.46 22.05 -8.79
N LEU A 7 0.62 23.33 -8.46
CA LEU A 7 1.78 23.80 -7.73
C LEU A 7 1.46 23.76 -6.23
N TRP A 8 2.38 23.23 -5.44
CA TRP A 8 2.23 23.15 -3.99
C TRP A 8 3.32 23.96 -3.30
N GLY A 9 2.95 24.63 -2.22
CA GLY A 9 3.85 25.40 -1.38
C GLY A 9 3.48 25.29 0.09
N LEU A 10 4.39 25.69 0.97
CA LEU A 10 4.11 25.91 2.38
C LEU A 10 4.17 27.41 2.64
N ASP A 11 3.20 27.95 3.39
CA ASP A 11 3.31 29.31 3.93
C ASP A 11 4.21 29.36 5.17
N ASP A 12 4.41 30.55 5.73
CA ASP A 12 5.26 30.80 6.90
C ASP A 12 4.83 30.05 8.17
N SER A 13 3.52 29.78 8.28
CA SER A 13 2.93 28.97 9.33
C SER A 13 3.18 27.46 9.14
N GLY A 14 3.69 27.06 7.97
CA GLY A 14 3.84 25.66 7.55
C GLY A 14 2.53 25.04 7.11
N CYS A 15 1.57 25.83 6.63
CA CYS A 15 0.33 25.35 6.07
C CYS A 15 0.50 25.03 4.56
N PRO A 16 0.09 23.84 4.10
CA PRO A 16 0.06 23.54 2.67
C PRO A 16 -0.90 24.45 1.91
N ARG A 17 -0.40 24.99 0.79
CA ARG A 17 -1.15 25.77 -0.19
C ARG A 17 -1.03 25.11 -1.55
N ARG A 18 -2.14 25.08 -2.29
CA ARG A 18 -2.20 24.52 -3.64
C ARG A 18 -2.68 25.59 -4.61
N LEU A 19 -1.98 25.73 -5.72
CA LEU A 19 -2.37 26.55 -6.85
C LEU A 19 -2.71 25.65 -8.03
N ASN A 20 -3.84 25.89 -8.70
CA ASN A 20 -4.17 25.21 -9.95
C ASN A 20 -3.25 25.77 -11.04
N ALA A 21 -2.18 25.08 -11.39
CA ALA A 21 -1.25 25.59 -12.40
C ALA A 21 -1.74 25.19 -13.80
N SER A 22 -2.06 26.18 -14.62
CA SER A 22 -1.99 26.02 -16.08
C SER A 22 -0.52 26.08 -16.52
N SER A 23 -0.24 25.79 -17.80
CA SER A 23 1.11 25.91 -18.36
C SER A 23 1.67 27.35 -18.34
N ASP A 24 0.83 28.37 -18.09
CA ASP A 24 1.21 29.78 -18.00
C ASP A 24 0.61 30.44 -16.73
N PRO A 25 1.39 30.52 -15.63
CA PRO A 25 0.94 31.12 -14.37
C PRO A 25 0.72 32.64 -14.42
N GLN A 26 1.20 33.35 -15.45
CA GLN A 26 1.12 34.82 -15.53
C GLN A 26 -0.10 35.30 -16.34
N GLY A 27 -0.67 34.45 -17.20
CA GLY A 27 -1.78 34.81 -18.09
C GLY A 27 -3.18 34.50 -17.55
N ASP A 28 -3.30 34.00 -16.32
CA ASP A 28 -4.57 33.49 -15.78
C ASP A 28 -4.95 34.29 -14.53
N ASP A 29 -5.78 35.33 -14.72
CA ASP A 29 -6.23 36.29 -13.70
C ASP A 29 -7.08 35.65 -12.57
N TYR A 30 -7.38 34.35 -12.66
CA TYR A 30 -8.21 33.60 -11.70
C TYR A 30 -7.43 32.57 -10.85
N LEU A 31 -6.10 32.70 -10.77
CA LEU A 31 -5.25 31.80 -10.00
C LEU A 31 -5.20 32.18 -8.51
N ASP A 32 -6.08 31.56 -7.72
CA ASP A 32 -6.08 31.67 -6.26
C ASP A 32 -5.38 30.49 -5.57
N TRP A 33 -4.59 30.81 -4.54
CA TRP A 33 -4.01 29.81 -3.65
C TRP A 33 -5.10 29.21 -2.76
N ILE A 34 -5.34 27.92 -2.93
CA ILE A 34 -6.28 27.13 -2.13
C ILE A 34 -5.58 26.70 -0.84
N ASN A 35 -6.25 26.91 0.30
CA ASN A 35 -5.80 26.45 1.60
C ASN A 35 -6.05 24.95 1.75
N GLU A 36 -4.99 24.17 1.96
CA GLU A 36 -5.02 22.73 2.16
C GLU A 36 -4.44 22.36 3.53
N ALA A 37 -4.80 23.14 4.57
CA ALA A 37 -4.37 22.91 5.95
C ALA A 37 -4.67 21.48 6.44
N ILE A 38 -3.73 20.92 7.19
CA ILE A 38 -3.89 19.64 7.89
C ILE A 38 -4.29 19.94 9.34
N PHE A 39 -5.24 19.18 9.88
CA PHE A 39 -5.71 19.36 11.25
C PHE A 39 -5.57 18.05 12.05
N ASP A 40 -5.30 18.18 13.34
CA ASP A 40 -5.34 17.05 14.29
C ASP A 40 -6.77 16.71 14.72
N GLY A 41 -6.91 15.71 15.61
CA GLY A 41 -8.20 15.29 16.14
C GLY A 41 -8.94 16.35 16.96
N ASP A 42 -8.24 17.38 17.44
CA ASP A 42 -8.79 18.52 18.19
C ASP A 42 -9.05 19.73 17.28
N HIS A 43 -9.01 19.55 15.95
CA HIS A 43 -9.14 20.60 14.93
C HIS A 43 -8.08 21.70 15.01
N ARG A 44 -6.88 21.39 15.51
CA ARG A 44 -5.76 22.34 15.54
C ARG A 44 -4.89 22.16 14.30
N PRO A 45 -4.41 23.24 13.68
CA PRO A 45 -3.59 23.15 12.48
C PRO A 45 -2.25 22.48 12.78
N ILE A 46 -1.88 21.52 11.94
CA ILE A 46 -0.59 20.81 12.00
C ILE A 46 0.41 21.56 11.12
N ARG A 47 1.55 21.92 11.72
CA ARG A 47 2.64 22.60 11.02
C ARG A 47 3.48 21.60 10.22
N ILE A 48 3.46 21.77 8.90
CA ILE A 48 4.23 20.97 7.95
C ILE A 48 5.61 21.61 7.72
N GLN A 49 6.64 20.77 7.64
CA GLN A 49 8.03 21.16 7.42
C GLN A 49 8.48 20.89 5.99
N LYS A 50 8.01 19.80 5.38
CA LYS A 50 8.36 19.43 4.02
C LYS A 50 7.16 18.90 3.27
N ILE A 51 7.11 19.17 1.97
CA ILE A 51 6.18 18.57 1.03
C ILE A 51 6.95 17.99 -0.16
N VAL A 52 6.45 16.90 -0.69
CA VAL A 52 6.97 16.25 -1.89
C VAL A 52 5.78 15.95 -2.79
N ALA A 53 5.76 16.56 -3.97
CA ALA A 53 4.72 16.34 -4.97
C ALA A 53 5.17 15.32 -6.01
N THR A 54 4.23 14.50 -6.44
CA THR A 54 4.33 13.59 -7.59
C THR A 54 3.19 13.90 -8.55
N ARG A 55 3.07 13.14 -9.66
CA ARG A 55 2.00 13.32 -10.64
C ARG A 55 0.59 13.18 -10.04
N GLU A 56 0.40 12.24 -9.11
CA GLU A 56 -0.92 11.88 -8.57
C GLU A 56 -1.05 12.03 -7.05
N HIS A 57 0.07 12.23 -6.35
CA HIS A 57 0.16 12.21 -4.89
C HIS A 57 0.99 13.37 -4.38
N VAL A 58 0.62 13.90 -3.21
CA VAL A 58 1.49 14.79 -2.43
C VAL A 58 1.69 14.18 -1.06
N MET A 59 2.94 14.18 -0.64
CA MET A 59 3.33 13.77 0.70
C MET A 59 3.72 14.99 1.51
N ALA A 60 3.35 15.03 2.78
CA ALA A 60 3.72 16.07 3.73
C ALA A 60 4.36 15.45 4.98
N LEU A 61 5.36 16.13 5.54
CA LEU A 61 6.04 15.74 6.78
C LEU A 61 5.89 16.85 7.82
N ASP A 62 5.40 16.50 9.01
CA ASP A 62 5.32 17.46 10.12
C ASP A 62 6.57 17.48 11.00
N LYS A 63 6.62 18.44 11.94
CA LYS A 63 7.72 18.60 12.91
C LYS A 63 7.93 17.42 13.86
N HIS A 64 6.93 16.57 14.02
CA HIS A 64 6.99 15.39 14.89
C HIS A 64 7.54 14.18 14.13
N GLY A 65 7.50 14.23 12.80
CA GLY A 65 7.98 13.19 11.90
C GLY A 65 6.87 12.29 11.37
N TYR A 66 5.61 12.73 11.47
CA TYR A 66 4.49 12.04 10.86
C TYR A 66 4.32 12.45 9.40
N CYS A 67 4.01 11.45 8.57
CA CYS A 67 3.76 11.61 7.15
C CYS A 67 2.25 11.68 6.87
N TYR A 68 1.88 12.55 5.94
CA TYR A 68 0.52 12.68 5.45
C TYR A 68 0.50 12.53 3.93
N LEU A 69 -0.53 11.88 3.43
CA LEU A 69 -0.76 11.66 2.00
C LEU A 69 -1.99 12.45 1.56
N TYR A 70 -1.85 13.13 0.43
CA TYR A 70 -2.93 13.71 -0.35
C TYR A 70 -2.98 13.04 -1.72
N VAL A 71 -4.11 12.46 -2.07
CA VAL A 71 -4.31 11.84 -3.39
C VAL A 71 -5.11 12.80 -4.25
N CYS A 72 -4.57 13.19 -5.40
CA CYS A 72 -5.23 14.08 -6.33
C CYS A 72 -6.49 13.43 -6.93
N THR A 73 -7.40 14.25 -7.48
CA THR A 73 -8.58 13.75 -8.20
C THR A 73 -8.18 12.79 -9.31
N SER A 74 -8.87 11.66 -9.41
CA SER A 74 -8.74 10.72 -10.52
C SER A 74 -10.12 10.37 -11.07
N HIS A 75 -10.20 10.13 -12.39
CA HIS A 75 -11.41 9.64 -13.05
C HIS A 75 -11.70 8.16 -12.74
N THR A 76 -10.71 7.45 -12.19
CA THR A 76 -10.82 6.02 -11.85
C THR A 76 -10.89 5.84 -10.35
N ALA A 77 -11.90 5.09 -9.89
CA ALA A 77 -12.01 4.74 -8.48
C ALA A 77 -10.90 3.76 -8.07
N ILE A 78 -10.14 4.12 -7.03
CA ILE A 78 -9.08 3.30 -6.44
C ILE A 78 -9.72 2.22 -5.57
N ARG A 79 -9.50 0.95 -5.95
CA ARG A 79 -10.02 -0.23 -5.24
C ARG A 79 -8.94 -1.27 -5.02
N PHE A 80 -8.96 -1.88 -3.85
CA PHE A 80 -8.07 -2.99 -3.50
C PHE A 80 -8.91 -4.18 -3.03
N ILE A 81 -8.62 -5.37 -3.57
CA ILE A 81 -9.28 -6.61 -3.16
C ILE A 81 -8.33 -7.36 -2.23
N VAL A 82 -8.77 -7.60 -1.00
CA VAL A 82 -8.09 -8.53 -0.08
C VAL A 82 -8.70 -9.91 -0.24
N SER A 83 -7.91 -10.95 0.04
CA SER A 83 -8.39 -12.33 0.04
C SER A 83 -7.83 -13.17 1.19
N THR A 84 -8.60 -14.15 1.64
CA THR A 84 -8.17 -15.21 2.56
C THR A 84 -8.78 -16.54 2.14
N PHE A 85 -8.17 -17.66 2.55
CA PHE A 85 -8.67 -19.00 2.30
C PHE A 85 -9.25 -19.60 3.57
N GLU A 86 -10.51 -19.98 3.54
CA GLU A 86 -11.14 -20.86 4.53
C GLU A 86 -10.72 -22.30 4.24
N ASN A 87 -10.22 -23.02 5.23
CA ASN A 87 -9.68 -24.37 5.10
C ASN A 87 -10.48 -25.35 5.95
N GLN A 88 -10.82 -26.50 5.37
CA GLN A 88 -11.54 -27.56 6.06
C GLN A 88 -10.93 -28.94 5.78
N ARG A 89 -11.02 -29.82 6.77
CA ARG A 89 -10.61 -31.22 6.66
C ARG A 89 -11.81 -32.15 6.77
N TRP A 90 -11.80 -33.21 5.98
CA TRP A 90 -12.78 -34.28 6.06
C TRP A 90 -12.39 -35.30 7.14
N TYR A 91 -13.34 -35.67 7.98
CA TYR A 91 -13.20 -36.73 8.98
C TYR A 91 -14.27 -37.82 8.76
N PRO A 92 -13.89 -39.12 8.79
CA PRO A 92 -14.87 -40.20 8.73
C PRO A 92 -15.97 -40.05 9.77
N GLY A 93 -17.24 -40.13 9.34
CA GLY A 93 -18.42 -40.03 10.22
C GLY A 93 -18.81 -38.61 10.67
N ILE A 94 -17.94 -37.61 10.50
CA ILE A 94 -18.23 -36.19 10.84
C ILE A 94 -18.43 -35.36 9.57
N GLY A 95 -17.66 -35.63 8.52
CA GLY A 95 -17.62 -34.83 7.30
C GLY A 95 -16.61 -33.69 7.38
N TRP A 96 -16.89 -32.61 6.64
CA TRP A 96 -16.01 -31.44 6.56
C TRP A 96 -16.05 -30.60 7.83
N SER A 97 -14.87 -30.27 8.37
CA SER A 97 -14.72 -29.50 9.61
C SER A 97 -13.64 -28.43 9.48
N ALA A 98 -13.86 -27.27 10.13
CA ALA A 98 -12.87 -26.20 10.26
C ALA A 98 -11.78 -26.53 11.30
N ARG A 99 -11.96 -27.58 12.11
CA ARG A 99 -10.91 -28.07 13.01
C ARG A 99 -9.92 -28.88 12.18
N THR A 100 -8.78 -28.27 11.85
CA THR A 100 -7.71 -28.92 11.09
C THR A 100 -6.75 -29.70 12.01
N LEU A 101 -5.88 -30.54 11.43
CA LEU A 101 -4.85 -31.25 12.19
C LEU A 101 -3.73 -30.30 12.62
N PRO A 102 -2.94 -30.61 13.66
CA PRO A 102 -1.78 -29.80 14.04
C PRO A 102 -0.75 -29.59 12.92
N THR A 103 -0.65 -30.52 11.98
CA THR A 103 0.24 -30.45 10.81
C THR A 103 -0.38 -29.73 9.60
N ASP A 104 -1.68 -29.41 9.66
CA ASP A 104 -2.35 -28.68 8.60
C ASP A 104 -2.16 -27.18 8.78
N ARG A 105 -2.45 -26.43 7.71
CA ARG A 105 -2.72 -25.00 7.79
C ARG A 105 -3.93 -24.71 8.70
N SER A 106 -3.99 -23.48 9.21
CA SER A 106 -5.10 -23.02 10.05
C SER A 106 -6.43 -22.92 9.29
N SER A 107 -7.54 -22.85 10.02
CA SER A 107 -8.89 -22.78 9.43
C SER A 107 -9.12 -21.57 8.51
N PHE A 108 -8.33 -20.51 8.69
CA PHE A 108 -8.25 -19.39 7.77
C PHE A 108 -6.79 -19.00 7.55
N SER A 109 -6.35 -19.00 6.30
CA SER A 109 -4.96 -18.71 5.95
C SER A 109 -4.82 -17.77 4.76
N ASP A 110 -3.59 -17.36 4.50
CA ASP A 110 -3.18 -16.85 3.19
C ASP A 110 -3.20 -17.97 2.13
N GLU A 111 -2.84 -17.63 0.89
CA GLU A 111 -2.82 -18.57 -0.24
C GLU A 111 -1.83 -19.72 -0.03
N SER A 112 -0.66 -19.43 0.55
CA SER A 112 0.38 -20.43 0.83
C SER A 112 -0.05 -21.40 1.93
N GLY A 113 -0.82 -20.93 2.92
CA GLY A 113 -1.22 -21.70 4.09
C GLY A 113 -0.34 -21.48 5.31
N PHE A 114 0.71 -20.65 5.20
CA PHE A 114 1.66 -20.40 6.29
C PHE A 114 1.16 -19.34 7.28
N LEU A 115 0.45 -18.32 6.79
CA LEU A 115 0.00 -17.21 7.63
C LEU A 115 -1.46 -17.40 8.00
N THR A 116 -1.76 -17.36 9.30
CA THR A 116 -3.14 -17.39 9.78
C THR A 116 -3.80 -16.03 9.57
N GLN A 117 -4.90 -16.01 8.81
CA GLN A 117 -5.58 -14.78 8.37
C GLN A 117 -7.10 -14.90 8.52
N PRO A 118 -7.65 -14.95 9.75
CA PRO A 118 -9.09 -14.95 9.94
C PRO A 118 -9.71 -13.69 9.33
N ARG A 119 -10.93 -13.79 8.79
CA ARG A 119 -11.61 -12.67 8.10
C ARG A 119 -11.70 -11.40 8.95
N GLU A 120 -11.73 -11.54 10.26
CA GLU A 120 -11.85 -10.48 11.26
C GLU A 120 -10.51 -9.76 11.53
N SER A 121 -9.37 -10.35 11.18
CA SER A 121 -8.04 -9.73 11.33
C SER A 121 -7.76 -8.66 10.27
N PHE A 122 -8.46 -8.68 9.14
CA PHE A 122 -8.29 -7.69 8.08
C PHE A 122 -8.80 -6.32 8.54
N LYS A 123 -7.88 -5.36 8.67
CA LYS A 123 -8.17 -3.96 8.96
C LYS A 123 -7.95 -3.09 7.73
N LEU A 124 -8.62 -1.93 7.71
CA LEU A 124 -8.37 -0.91 6.72
C LEU A 124 -7.01 -0.24 7.03
N PRO A 125 -6.20 0.12 6.01
CA PRO A 125 -4.89 0.73 6.23
C PRO A 125 -4.96 2.07 6.96
N SER A 126 -6.02 2.85 6.69
CA SER A 126 -6.27 4.16 7.25
C SER A 126 -7.78 4.48 7.21
N ASP A 127 -8.16 5.63 7.73
CA ASP A 127 -9.48 6.25 7.58
C ASP A 127 -9.76 6.69 6.12
N GLY A 128 -8.74 6.69 5.27
CA GLY A 128 -8.84 6.92 3.83
C GLY A 128 -9.62 5.83 3.11
N TRP A 129 -9.73 4.63 3.68
CA TRP A 129 -10.40 3.50 3.07
C TRP A 129 -11.76 3.20 3.68
N LYS A 130 -12.65 2.62 2.88
CA LYS A 130 -13.90 2.00 3.36
C LYS A 130 -14.09 0.64 2.69
N TRP A 131 -14.60 -0.33 3.45
CA TRP A 131 -15.09 -1.58 2.87
C TRP A 131 -16.32 -1.28 2.01
N GLU A 132 -16.31 -1.70 0.74
CA GLU A 132 -17.49 -1.51 -0.12
C GLU A 132 -18.56 -2.58 0.16
N GLN A 133 -18.13 -3.81 0.43
CA GLN A 133 -19.01 -4.96 0.58
C GLN A 133 -18.56 -5.88 1.73
N PRO A 134 -19.46 -6.75 2.22
CA PRO A 134 -19.09 -7.89 3.06
C PRO A 134 -18.14 -8.85 2.34
N TRP A 135 -17.60 -9.81 3.07
CA TRP A 135 -16.83 -10.90 2.47
C TRP A 135 -17.71 -11.71 1.51
N MET A 136 -17.20 -11.97 0.32
CA MET A 136 -17.85 -12.78 -0.71
C MET A 136 -16.99 -13.99 -1.05
N ILE A 137 -17.62 -15.05 -1.54
CA ILE A 137 -16.91 -16.23 -2.02
C ILE A 137 -16.46 -15.97 -3.46
N ASP A 138 -15.23 -16.37 -3.80
CA ASP A 138 -14.77 -16.42 -5.19
C ASP A 138 -15.45 -17.58 -5.91
N LEU A 139 -16.35 -17.25 -6.85
CA LEU A 139 -17.16 -18.21 -7.60
C LEU A 139 -16.67 -18.36 -9.05
N ASN A 140 -15.38 -18.15 -9.31
CA ASN A 140 -14.81 -18.43 -10.63
C ASN A 140 -14.95 -19.92 -10.98
N GLU A 141 -15.90 -20.24 -11.86
CA GLU A 141 -16.28 -21.62 -12.23
C GLU A 141 -15.13 -22.43 -12.84
N GLN A 142 -14.08 -21.78 -13.36
CA GLN A 142 -12.90 -22.48 -13.87
C GLN A 142 -12.00 -23.01 -12.75
N LEU A 143 -12.03 -22.39 -11.57
CA LEU A 143 -11.11 -22.65 -10.47
C LEU A 143 -11.78 -23.34 -9.27
N TYR A 144 -13.09 -23.15 -9.08
CA TYR A 144 -13.83 -23.63 -7.91
C TYR A 144 -15.11 -24.37 -8.30
N ASP A 145 -15.65 -25.15 -7.37
CA ASP A 145 -16.99 -25.72 -7.52
C ASP A 145 -18.09 -24.66 -7.36
N LYS A 146 -19.36 -25.07 -7.47
CA LYS A 146 -20.54 -24.19 -7.34
C LYS A 146 -20.66 -23.48 -5.99
N GLU A 147 -19.99 -23.99 -4.96
CA GLU A 147 -19.99 -23.43 -3.60
C GLU A 147 -18.67 -22.69 -3.27
N GLY A 148 -17.75 -22.57 -4.25
CA GLY A 148 -16.45 -21.91 -4.13
C GLY A 148 -15.35 -22.77 -3.53
N TRP A 149 -15.53 -24.09 -3.44
CA TRP A 149 -14.52 -24.99 -2.89
C TRP A 149 -13.55 -25.52 -3.93
N GLN A 150 -12.34 -25.73 -3.45
CA GLN A 150 -11.24 -26.44 -4.08
C GLN A 150 -10.85 -27.62 -3.21
N TYR A 151 -10.55 -28.77 -3.81
CA TYR A 151 -10.31 -30.03 -3.10
C TYR A 151 -8.91 -30.56 -3.36
N SER A 152 -8.29 -31.17 -2.36
CA SER A 152 -7.01 -31.87 -2.50
C SER A 152 -6.89 -33.05 -1.53
N PHE A 153 -5.84 -33.84 -1.71
CA PHE A 153 -5.52 -34.96 -0.83
C PHE A 153 -5.03 -34.46 0.54
N ASN A 154 -4.20 -33.42 0.58
CA ASN A 154 -3.70 -32.80 1.80
C ASN A 154 -3.30 -31.32 1.58
N PHE A 155 -2.82 -30.66 2.63
CA PHE A 155 -2.43 -29.25 2.62
C PHE A 155 -0.93 -29.02 2.33
N GLU A 156 -0.27 -29.92 1.60
CA GLU A 156 1.14 -29.75 1.21
C GLU A 156 1.39 -28.45 0.43
N VAL A 157 2.63 -27.96 0.47
CA VAL A 157 3.03 -26.68 -0.16
C VAL A 157 2.75 -26.68 -1.67
N ASN A 158 2.98 -27.82 -2.32
CA ASN A 158 2.75 -28.00 -3.77
C ASN A 158 1.46 -28.78 -4.07
N ALA A 159 0.51 -28.80 -3.12
CA ALA A 159 -0.74 -29.54 -3.29
C ALA A 159 -1.53 -29.00 -4.49
N HIS A 160 -1.92 -29.90 -5.39
CA HIS A 160 -2.79 -29.56 -6.50
C HIS A 160 -4.26 -29.55 -6.03
N PHE A 161 -4.89 -28.39 -6.14
CA PHE A 161 -6.30 -28.19 -5.82
C PHE A 161 -7.17 -28.30 -7.07
N ARG A 162 -8.27 -29.05 -6.98
CA ARG A 162 -9.23 -29.27 -8.07
C ARG A 162 -10.58 -28.66 -7.74
N ASN A 163 -11.34 -28.28 -8.76
CA ASN A 163 -12.69 -27.71 -8.64
C ASN A 163 -13.81 -28.77 -8.49
N ALA A 164 -13.46 -30.03 -8.20
CA ALA A 164 -14.41 -31.09 -7.93
C ALA A 164 -13.82 -32.10 -6.93
N PRO A 165 -14.61 -32.60 -5.97
CA PRO A 165 -14.15 -33.60 -5.02
C PRO A 165 -13.94 -34.97 -5.69
N THR A 166 -12.90 -35.68 -5.25
CA THR A 166 -12.62 -37.07 -5.58
C THR A 166 -12.75 -37.94 -4.33
N MET A 167 -12.76 -39.27 -4.49
CA MET A 167 -12.72 -40.20 -3.34
C MET A 167 -11.46 -40.08 -2.48
N THR A 168 -10.43 -39.41 -3.00
CA THR A 168 -9.16 -39.14 -2.32
C THR A 168 -9.05 -37.70 -1.81
N SER A 169 -10.16 -36.95 -1.79
CA SER A 169 -10.17 -35.58 -1.28
C SER A 169 -10.39 -35.56 0.23
N PHE A 170 -9.35 -35.22 0.99
CA PHE A 170 -9.41 -35.12 2.45
C PHE A 170 -9.32 -33.69 2.98
N VAL A 171 -8.96 -32.74 2.12
CA VAL A 171 -8.94 -31.32 2.44
C VAL A 171 -9.67 -30.53 1.38
N ARG A 172 -10.24 -29.40 1.80
CA ARG A 172 -10.78 -28.40 0.90
C ARG A 172 -10.44 -26.99 1.37
N ARG A 173 -10.36 -26.06 0.43
CA ARG A 173 -10.20 -24.64 0.69
C ARG A 173 -11.19 -23.82 -0.11
N ARG A 174 -11.59 -22.66 0.40
CA ARG A 174 -12.50 -21.72 -0.26
C ARG A 174 -11.96 -20.31 -0.14
N ARG A 175 -11.81 -19.62 -1.27
CA ARG A 175 -11.29 -18.26 -1.30
C ARG A 175 -12.42 -17.27 -0.99
N TRP A 176 -12.19 -16.44 0.02
CA TRP A 176 -13.03 -15.30 0.36
C TRP A 176 -12.36 -14.02 -0.13
N LEU A 177 -13.14 -13.13 -0.72
CA LEU A 177 -12.73 -11.85 -1.27
C LEU A 177 -13.47 -10.72 -0.54
N ARG A 178 -12.81 -9.58 -0.36
CA ARG A 178 -13.46 -8.34 0.08
C ARG A 178 -12.81 -7.13 -0.56
N SER A 179 -13.62 -6.24 -1.11
CA SER A 179 -13.11 -4.99 -1.70
C SER A 179 -13.16 -3.84 -0.70
N ARG A 180 -12.07 -3.08 -0.67
CA ARG A 180 -12.01 -1.75 -0.06
C ARG A 180 -11.82 -0.70 -1.15
N ARG A 181 -12.45 0.44 -0.98
CA ARG A 181 -12.34 1.62 -1.86
C ARG A 181 -11.67 2.75 -1.11
N TYR A 182 -10.77 3.45 -1.80
CA TYR A 182 -10.19 4.67 -1.29
C TYR A 182 -11.18 5.82 -1.44
N THR A 183 -11.34 6.59 -0.37
CA THR A 183 -12.33 7.66 -0.22
C THR A 183 -11.69 8.99 0.16
N ALA A 184 -10.39 9.00 0.45
CA ALA A 184 -9.62 10.20 0.77
C ALA A 184 -9.02 10.91 -0.44
N LEU A 185 -9.81 11.06 -1.50
CA LEU A 185 -9.41 11.91 -2.62
C LEU A 185 -9.53 13.37 -2.19
N CYS A 186 -8.53 14.16 -2.56
CA CYS A 186 -8.47 15.59 -2.25
C CYS A 186 -8.61 15.93 -0.76
N ARG A 187 -8.11 15.03 0.10
CA ARG A 187 -7.95 15.29 1.53
C ARG A 187 -6.68 14.64 2.03
N TRP A 188 -6.12 15.22 3.08
CA TRP A 188 -5.00 14.64 3.80
C TRP A 188 -5.45 13.46 4.64
N ILE A 189 -4.65 12.39 4.62
CA ILE A 189 -4.72 11.29 5.57
C ILE A 189 -3.34 11.08 6.16
N GLN A 190 -3.27 10.71 7.44
CA GLN A 190 -2.01 10.35 8.05
C GLN A 190 -1.62 8.94 7.58
N VAL A 191 -0.41 8.79 7.07
CA VAL A 191 0.13 7.49 6.66
C VAL A 191 0.63 6.78 7.91
N ASN A 192 0.14 5.56 8.14
CA ASN A 192 0.50 4.79 9.33
C ASN A 192 2.00 4.54 9.42
N VAL A 193 2.51 4.79 10.63
CA VAL A 193 3.88 4.52 11.07
C VAL A 193 3.81 3.33 12.04
N ALA A 194 4.60 2.29 11.81
CA ALA A 194 4.49 1.04 12.57
C ALA A 194 5.11 1.14 13.97
N CYS A 195 6.09 2.02 14.18
CA CYS A 195 6.78 2.22 15.46
C CYS A 195 7.33 3.64 15.61
N SER A 196 7.58 4.11 16.84
CA SER A 196 8.15 5.43 17.12
C SER A 196 9.55 5.67 16.54
N SER A 197 10.30 4.60 16.23
CA SER A 197 11.60 4.70 15.54
C SER A 197 11.48 5.09 14.06
N GLN A 198 10.28 5.02 13.49
CA GLN A 198 10.01 5.41 12.11
C GLN A 198 9.49 6.87 12.01
N LEU A 199 9.78 7.71 13.00
CA LEU A 199 9.53 9.15 12.88
C LEU A 199 10.61 9.79 12.01
N PHE A 200 10.18 10.46 10.95
CA PHE A 200 11.07 10.94 9.90
C PHE A 200 11.46 12.40 10.10
N VAL A 201 12.66 12.76 9.62
CA VAL A 201 13.16 14.14 9.56
C VAL A 201 13.19 14.68 8.14
N ASP A 202 13.21 13.78 7.16
CA ASP A 202 13.24 14.15 5.76
C ASP A 202 12.57 13.09 4.87
N MET A 203 12.14 13.50 3.67
CA MET A 203 11.56 12.61 2.67
C MET A 203 11.81 13.09 1.24
N CYS A 204 11.86 12.16 0.29
CA CYS A 204 11.95 12.47 -1.13
C CYS A 204 11.23 11.42 -1.97
N ALA A 205 10.77 11.80 -3.15
CA ALA A 205 10.17 10.90 -4.12
C ALA A 205 10.91 11.01 -5.45
N GLY A 206 10.98 9.89 -6.17
CA GLY A 206 11.62 9.77 -7.48
C GLY A 206 11.07 8.58 -8.25
N GLY A 207 11.68 8.25 -9.39
CA GLY A 207 11.30 7.05 -10.16
C GLY A 207 10.07 7.26 -11.03
N PHE A 208 9.81 8.51 -11.42
CA PHE A 208 8.64 8.90 -12.21
C PHE A 208 8.71 8.39 -13.66
N ASP A 209 9.93 8.16 -14.17
CA ASP A 209 10.20 7.74 -15.56
C ASP A 209 10.51 6.24 -15.71
N VAL A 210 10.42 5.46 -14.62
CA VAL A 210 10.54 4.00 -14.72
C VAL A 210 9.27 3.48 -15.38
N ASP A 211 9.38 2.92 -16.58
CA ASP A 211 8.27 2.44 -17.40
C ASP A 211 7.18 1.78 -16.55
N ALA A 212 6.05 2.50 -16.41
CA ALA A 212 4.89 2.10 -15.61
C ALA A 212 4.25 0.78 -16.09
N ASP A 213 4.65 0.27 -17.26
CA ASP A 213 4.21 -0.99 -17.82
C ASP A 213 5.05 -2.18 -17.31
N SER A 214 6.24 -1.95 -16.75
CA SER A 214 7.12 -2.98 -16.16
C SER A 214 7.09 -2.99 -14.63
N SER A 215 6.91 -1.81 -14.03
CA SER A 215 6.83 -1.59 -12.59
C SER A 215 5.37 -1.54 -12.16
N SER A 216 4.93 -2.47 -11.31
CA SER A 216 3.63 -2.34 -10.62
C SER A 216 3.53 -1.13 -9.70
N GLU A 217 4.67 -0.46 -9.43
CA GLU A 217 4.81 0.67 -8.52
C GLU A 217 4.77 2.00 -9.26
N LEU A 218 4.10 3.00 -8.64
CA LEU A 218 3.85 4.30 -9.26
C LEU A 218 5.04 5.26 -9.20
N TYR A 219 5.77 5.24 -8.10
CA TYR A 219 6.96 6.03 -7.82
C TYR A 219 7.66 5.46 -6.58
N SER A 220 8.93 5.79 -6.41
CA SER A 220 9.69 5.46 -5.20
C SER A 220 9.60 6.59 -4.20
N LEU A 221 9.32 6.26 -2.94
CA LEU A 221 9.31 7.21 -1.83
C LEU A 221 10.30 6.77 -0.76
N PHE A 222 11.18 7.67 -0.38
CA PHE A 222 12.17 7.46 0.66
C PHE A 222 11.94 8.42 1.82
N ALA A 223 12.27 7.97 3.03
CA ALA A 223 12.23 8.78 4.22
C ALA A 223 13.44 8.50 5.11
N LEU A 224 13.94 9.54 5.75
CA LEU A 224 15.09 9.51 6.64
C LEU A 224 14.61 9.61 8.09
N SER A 225 15.00 8.68 8.95
CA SER A 225 14.66 8.73 10.38
C SER A 225 15.54 9.72 11.15
N ARG A 226 15.15 10.04 12.38
CA ARG A 226 15.99 10.82 13.33
C ARG A 226 17.31 10.14 13.65
N ASP A 227 17.37 8.81 13.54
CA ASP A 227 18.53 7.99 13.84
C ASP A 227 19.50 7.88 12.65
N GLY A 228 19.17 8.49 11.50
CA GLY A 228 19.99 8.48 10.28
C GLY A 228 19.72 7.29 9.36
N ASP A 229 18.72 6.47 9.67
CA ASP A 229 18.32 5.31 8.88
C ASP A 229 17.46 5.71 7.68
N LEU A 230 17.71 5.06 6.54
CA LEU A 230 16.96 5.28 5.32
C LEU A 230 15.87 4.22 5.15
N TYR A 231 14.65 4.67 4.89
CA TYR A 231 13.50 3.80 4.64
C TYR A 231 12.94 4.01 3.25
N TRP A 232 12.49 2.94 2.63
CA TRP A 232 11.71 2.95 1.39
C TRP A 232 10.27 2.54 1.65
N ARG A 233 9.30 3.28 1.10
CA ARG A 233 7.88 2.94 1.18
C ARG A 233 7.52 1.94 0.09
N LYS A 234 7.25 0.70 0.49
CA LYS A 234 6.81 -0.37 -0.40
C LYS A 234 5.37 -0.23 -0.84
N GLY A 235 5.07 -0.78 -2.02
CA GLY A 235 3.70 -1.11 -2.42
C GLY A 235 2.85 0.11 -2.77
N ILE A 236 3.46 1.26 -3.07
CA ILE A 236 2.76 2.42 -3.62
C ILE A 236 2.35 2.09 -5.06
N ARG A 237 1.05 1.92 -5.28
CA ARG A 237 0.49 1.47 -6.58
C ARG A 237 -0.80 2.23 -6.88
N LYS A 238 -1.27 2.17 -8.13
CA LYS A 238 -2.56 2.76 -8.55
C LYS A 238 -3.74 2.33 -7.68
N ASN A 239 -3.72 1.10 -7.17
CA ASN A 239 -4.74 0.54 -6.30
C ASN A 239 -4.39 0.57 -4.80
N SER A 240 -3.25 1.16 -4.44
CA SER A 240 -2.72 1.23 -3.07
C SER A 240 -1.86 2.49 -2.90
N PRO A 241 -2.47 3.70 -2.94
CA PRO A 241 -1.73 4.97 -2.94
C PRO A 241 -0.92 5.23 -1.66
N GLU A 242 -1.35 4.65 -0.53
CA GLU A 242 -0.64 4.75 0.75
C GLU A 242 0.63 3.91 0.83
N GLY A 243 0.81 2.95 -0.07
CA GLY A 243 1.77 1.87 0.13
C GLY A 243 1.37 0.90 1.25
N THR A 244 2.23 -0.07 1.52
CA THR A 244 1.99 -1.15 2.49
C THR A 244 2.81 -0.99 3.75
N GLU A 245 4.10 -0.68 3.62
CA GLU A 245 5.03 -0.64 4.74
C GLU A 245 6.27 0.21 4.45
N TRP A 246 6.93 0.68 5.50
CA TRP A 246 8.26 1.25 5.44
C TRP A 246 9.29 0.14 5.64
N GLN A 247 10.15 -0.09 4.65
CA GLN A 247 11.25 -1.04 4.74
C GLN A 247 12.57 -0.30 4.97
N LEU A 248 13.34 -0.73 5.97
CA LEU A 248 14.70 -0.26 6.19
C LEU A 248 15.58 -0.65 4.99
N ILE A 249 16.35 0.31 4.47
CA ILE A 249 17.41 0.05 3.51
C ILE A 249 18.67 -0.20 4.32
N GLU A 250 19.17 -1.43 4.26
CA GLU A 250 20.42 -1.79 4.92
C GLU A 250 21.57 -0.99 4.29
N PRO A 251 22.46 -0.39 5.12
CA PRO A 251 23.65 0.27 4.62
C PRO A 251 24.49 -0.70 3.79
N ILE A 252 25.02 -0.24 2.65
CA ILE A 252 25.99 -1.02 1.89
C ILE A 252 27.25 -1.16 2.77
N PRO A 253 27.70 -2.38 3.09
CA PRO A 253 28.94 -2.57 3.84
C PRO A 253 30.10 -1.96 3.07
N ASP A 254 30.86 -1.07 3.69
CA ASP A 254 32.13 -0.62 3.15
C ASP A 254 33.18 -1.74 3.29
N ASP A 255 34.04 -1.91 2.28
CA ASP A 255 35.16 -2.88 2.27
C ASP A 255 36.13 -2.65 3.45
N SER A 256 36.06 -1.49 4.11
CA SER A 256 36.88 -1.12 5.27
C SER A 256 36.33 -1.59 6.63
N GLY A 257 35.14 -2.24 6.67
CA GLY A 257 34.62 -2.90 7.86
C GLY A 257 34.27 -1.99 9.04
N GLY A 258 34.14 -0.67 8.83
CA GLY A 258 34.03 0.22 9.99
C GLY A 258 33.58 1.65 9.75
N ILE A 259 32.58 1.93 8.90
CA ILE A 259 31.76 3.15 9.02
C ILE A 259 30.31 2.84 8.63
N THR A 260 29.39 2.95 9.59
CA THR A 260 27.95 3.00 9.29
C THR A 260 27.64 4.40 8.75
N LEU A 261 27.29 4.52 7.46
CA LEU A 261 26.84 5.80 6.89
C LEU A 261 25.56 6.24 7.60
N SER A 262 25.56 7.46 8.16
CA SER A 262 24.37 8.12 8.71
C SER A 262 23.99 9.29 7.82
N PHE A 263 22.79 9.26 7.25
CA PHE A 263 22.32 10.32 6.35
C PHE A 263 21.68 11.47 7.16
N VAL A 264 21.80 12.70 6.65
CA VAL A 264 21.18 13.91 7.25
C VAL A 264 20.14 14.53 6.32
N PHE A 265 20.18 14.19 5.03
CA PHE A 265 19.24 14.64 4.01
C PHE A 265 19.07 13.55 2.95
N VAL A 266 17.90 13.47 2.32
CA VAL A 266 17.64 12.55 1.22
C VAL A 266 17.06 13.28 0.01
N CYS A 267 17.65 13.02 -1.15
CA CYS A 267 17.13 13.39 -2.47
C CYS A 267 17.22 12.15 -3.37
N CYS A 268 16.31 12.07 -4.34
CA CYS A 268 16.24 10.94 -5.25
C CYS A 268 16.13 11.44 -6.68
N LEU A 269 17.09 11.05 -7.51
CA LEU A 269 16.99 11.06 -8.96
C LEU A 269 17.09 9.61 -9.39
N ILE A 270 16.09 9.12 -10.14
CA ILE A 270 16.09 7.77 -10.70
C ILE A 270 16.09 7.95 -12.20
N GLU A 271 17.21 7.59 -12.83
CA GLU A 271 17.33 7.52 -14.28
C GLU A 271 16.97 6.11 -14.75
N SER A 272 16.24 6.00 -15.85
CA SER A 272 16.04 4.71 -16.51
C SER A 272 17.39 4.21 -17.00
N ALA A 273 17.85 3.05 -16.52
CA ALA A 273 19.03 2.42 -17.09
C ALA A 273 18.73 2.07 -18.55
N GLU A 274 19.39 2.75 -19.49
CA GLU A 274 19.40 2.31 -20.89
C GLU A 274 19.87 0.85 -20.88
N LYS A 275 19.05 -0.05 -21.44
CA LYS A 275 19.51 -1.40 -21.72
C LYS A 275 20.72 -1.26 -22.64
N ALA A 276 21.91 -1.57 -22.14
CA ALA A 276 23.05 -1.83 -23.01
C ALA A 276 22.65 -2.99 -23.92
N GLU A 277 22.28 -2.68 -25.17
CA GLU A 277 22.15 -3.67 -26.22
C GLU A 277 23.53 -4.32 -26.41
N SER A 278 23.64 -5.59 -26.01
CA SER A 278 24.79 -6.45 -26.30
C SER A 278 24.62 -7.14 -27.64
#